data_AF-A0A6A6GE10-F1
#
_entry.id   AF-A0A6A6GE10-F1
#
_cell.length_a   1.000
_cell.length_b   1.000
_cell.length_c   1.000
_cell.angle_alpha   90.00
_cell.angle_beta   90.00
_cell.angle_gamma   90.00
#
_symmetry.space_group_name_H-M   'P 1'
#
loop_
_entity.id
_entity.type
_entity.pdbx_description
1 polymer ?
#
loop_
_entity_poly.entity_id
_entity_poly.type
_entity_poly.pdbx_seq_one_letter_code
_entity_poly.pdbx_strand_id
1 'polypeptide(L)'
;MPGIRDYKFFQFPEAPFKPECGICNSGDNALKCARCKVQYYCSQDHQKQHFAAHKKACAKVGKSITKVNVEERKLRASPPDVVPPDLFEEDVGHFWGIHETRTYMRSRFEHFDALREIKTYESLKAQLDVTLDMLRLSRGDNMGIRDHVPGLMLQLHQDQEAYDFIKWWRTTAEKRNYDWGDLEAPYLDIHGADVFEPVDFMDTRFGSLPFTTAMVLLKIKLQLDIHAMTNPEPLRRLLPSEVADQIVQSNVRSSIITTRPNLQSEAAQLIGTLDRHLDVLFSAAKTQNDQIWTLLVDWDPAKHKLPMAYMMGSMEEAKLVLFASFDAWKTVPGAIEVVRAWLRSGK
;
A
#
# COMPACT_ATOMS: atom_id res chain seq x y z
N MET A 1 20.57 -13.92 -4.34
CA MET A 1 19.65 -14.87 -5.04
C MET A 1 20.18 -15.23 -6.43
N PRO A 2 19.88 -16.39 -7.04
CA PRO A 2 20.31 -16.64 -8.42
C PRO A 2 19.54 -15.71 -9.38
N GLY A 3 20.24 -14.70 -9.90
CA GLY A 3 20.00 -14.14 -11.23
C GLY A 3 18.88 -13.12 -11.40
N ILE A 4 18.82 -12.03 -10.60
CA ILE A 4 18.15 -10.77 -11.01
C ILE A 4 19.04 -10.03 -12.04
N ARG A 5 19.54 -10.77 -13.03
CA ARG A 5 20.39 -10.25 -14.12
C ARG A 5 19.75 -10.48 -15.50
N ASP A 6 18.57 -11.11 -15.52
CA ASP A 6 17.88 -11.50 -16.74
C ASP A 6 16.94 -10.39 -17.24
N TYR A 7 16.89 -10.18 -18.54
CA TYR A 7 16.09 -9.12 -19.17
C TYR A 7 14.57 -9.25 -18.91
N LYS A 8 14.10 -10.43 -18.49
CA LYS A 8 12.69 -10.72 -18.20
C LYS A 8 12.13 -9.98 -16.97
N PHE A 9 13.00 -9.42 -16.13
CA PHE A 9 12.62 -8.59 -14.98
C PHE A 9 12.31 -7.13 -15.36
N PHE A 10 12.69 -6.69 -16.57
CA PHE A 10 12.45 -5.34 -17.08
C PHE A 10 11.15 -5.32 -17.90
N GLN A 11 10.01 -5.52 -17.23
CA GLN A 11 8.71 -5.23 -17.84
C GLN A 11 8.46 -3.71 -17.82
N PHE A 12 7.81 -3.19 -18.86
CA PHE A 12 7.44 -1.78 -18.93
C PHE A 12 6.49 -1.43 -17.78
N PRO A 13 6.76 -0.37 -17.01
CA PRO A 13 5.90 0.02 -15.91
C PRO A 13 4.53 0.49 -16.38
N GLU A 14 3.48 0.10 -15.65
CA GLU A 14 2.34 1.01 -15.49
C GLU A 14 2.89 2.27 -14.80
N ALA A 15 2.84 3.41 -15.49
CA ALA A 15 3.37 4.71 -15.04
C ALA A 15 2.95 5.01 -13.58
N PRO A 16 3.71 5.83 -12.83
CA PRO A 16 3.26 6.30 -11.52
C PRO A 16 1.84 6.82 -11.67
N PHE A 17 0.94 6.38 -10.78
CA PHE A 17 -0.43 6.88 -10.77
C PHE A 17 -0.34 8.40 -10.69
N LYS A 18 -0.68 9.06 -11.78
CA LYS A 18 -0.86 10.51 -11.86
C LYS A 18 -2.35 10.74 -12.10
N PRO A 19 -2.85 11.96 -11.88
CA PRO A 19 -4.17 12.31 -12.36
C PRO A 19 -4.24 11.96 -13.85
N GLU A 20 -5.24 11.15 -14.24
CA GLU A 20 -5.40 10.71 -15.63
C GLU A 20 -6.88 10.68 -16.05
N CYS A 21 -7.10 10.95 -17.33
CA CYS A 21 -8.42 10.87 -17.93
C CYS A 21 -8.86 9.41 -18.02
N GLY A 22 -10.06 9.09 -17.52
CA GLY A 22 -10.61 7.73 -17.53
C GLY A 22 -10.98 7.15 -18.92
N ILE A 23 -10.53 7.77 -20.01
CA ILE A 23 -10.70 7.29 -21.39
C ILE A 23 -9.36 7.26 -22.13
N CYS A 24 -8.66 8.40 -22.19
CA CYS A 24 -7.45 8.52 -22.99
C CYS A 24 -6.15 8.48 -22.17
N ASN A 25 -6.24 8.37 -20.84
CA ASN A 25 -5.11 8.38 -19.90
C ASN A 25 -4.19 9.62 -20.00
N SER A 26 -4.65 10.70 -20.65
CA SER A 26 -3.91 11.97 -20.67
C SER A 26 -3.90 12.61 -19.28
N GLY A 27 -2.81 13.30 -18.95
CA GLY A 27 -2.66 14.13 -17.75
C GLY A 27 -3.35 15.50 -17.85
N ASP A 28 -3.85 15.87 -19.03
CA ASP A 28 -4.52 17.16 -19.30
C ASP A 28 -5.97 17.14 -18.76
N ASN A 29 -6.07 17.11 -17.44
CA ASN A 29 -7.29 16.79 -16.71
C ASN A 29 -8.06 18.05 -16.30
N ALA A 30 -8.80 18.64 -17.24
CA ALA A 30 -9.58 19.85 -16.97
C ALA A 30 -10.80 19.61 -16.06
N LEU A 31 -11.33 18.38 -16.00
CA LEU A 31 -12.58 18.07 -15.30
C LEU A 31 -12.41 16.93 -14.30
N LYS A 32 -13.00 17.12 -13.12
CA LYS A 32 -13.08 16.12 -12.06
C LYS A 32 -14.53 15.68 -11.89
N CYS A 33 -14.77 14.37 -11.80
CA CYS A 33 -16.11 13.84 -11.58
C CYS A 33 -16.75 14.48 -10.34
N ALA A 34 -17.82 15.23 -10.53
CA ALA A 34 -18.41 16.05 -9.48
C ALA A 34 -18.96 15.24 -8.29
N ARG A 35 -19.34 13.98 -8.53
CA ARG A 35 -19.92 13.09 -7.52
C ARG A 35 -18.87 12.38 -6.67
N CYS A 36 -17.99 11.60 -7.30
CA CYS A 36 -17.03 10.79 -6.56
C CYS A 36 -15.73 11.51 -6.21
N LYS A 37 -15.40 12.61 -6.93
CA LYS A 37 -14.16 13.37 -6.75
C LYS A 37 -12.86 12.53 -6.85
N VAL A 38 -12.89 11.38 -7.52
CA VAL A 38 -11.71 10.51 -7.67
C VAL A 38 -11.49 10.02 -9.09
N GLN A 39 -12.06 10.71 -10.10
CA GLN A 39 -11.81 10.41 -11.50
C GLN A 39 -11.74 11.71 -12.28
N TYR A 40 -10.71 11.84 -13.11
CA TYR A 40 -10.55 12.97 -14.02
C TYR A 40 -10.93 12.63 -15.46
N TYR A 41 -11.18 13.70 -16.21
CA TYR A 41 -11.46 13.70 -17.63
C TYR A 41 -10.88 14.96 -18.29
N CYS A 42 -10.43 14.82 -19.52
CA CYS A 42 -10.04 15.98 -20.35
C CYS A 42 -11.25 16.83 -20.75
N SER A 43 -12.41 16.21 -20.96
CA SER A 43 -13.62 16.87 -21.47
C SER A 43 -14.90 16.19 -20.98
N GLN A 44 -16.04 16.89 -21.14
CA GLN A 44 -17.35 16.32 -20.82
C GLN A 44 -17.68 15.12 -21.72
N ASP A 45 -17.14 15.06 -22.94
CA ASP A 45 -17.39 13.96 -23.86
C ASP A 45 -16.69 12.68 -23.40
N HIS A 46 -15.43 12.76 -22.94
CA HIS A 46 -14.76 11.62 -22.31
C HIS A 46 -15.48 11.18 -21.04
N GLN A 47 -16.02 12.12 -20.25
CA GLN A 47 -16.84 11.78 -19.09
C GLN A 47 -18.11 11.00 -19.49
N LYS A 48 -18.83 11.45 -20.54
CA LYS A 48 -20.02 10.75 -21.06
C LYS A 48 -19.67 9.37 -21.59
N GLN A 49 -18.57 9.23 -22.31
CA GLN A 49 -18.09 7.96 -22.84
C GLN A 49 -17.75 6.96 -21.72
N HIS A 50 -17.06 7.41 -20.66
CA HIS A 50 -16.70 6.54 -19.54
C HIS A 50 -17.88 6.23 -18.60
N PHE A 51 -18.97 7.01 -18.67
CA PHE A 51 -20.06 6.96 -17.72
C PHE A 51 -20.63 5.54 -17.52
N ALA A 52 -20.80 4.77 -18.59
CA ALA A 52 -21.38 3.43 -18.49
C ALA A 52 -20.56 2.48 -17.60
N ALA A 53 -19.22 2.54 -17.69
CA ALA A 53 -18.30 1.75 -16.85
C ALA A 53 -18.15 2.37 -15.45
N HIS A 54 -18.09 3.71 -15.36
CA HIS A 54 -17.85 4.44 -14.12
C HIS A 54 -19.06 4.50 -13.18
N LYS A 55 -20.30 4.52 -13.71
CA LYS A 55 -21.52 4.90 -12.97
C LYS A 55 -21.73 4.11 -11.68
N LYS A 56 -21.46 2.80 -11.68
CA LYS A 56 -21.75 1.91 -10.54
C LYS A 56 -20.82 2.22 -9.37
N ALA A 57 -19.50 2.19 -9.61
CA ALA A 57 -18.50 2.52 -8.61
C ALA A 57 -18.63 3.98 -8.14
N CYS A 58 -18.85 4.92 -9.07
CA CYS A 58 -19.10 6.33 -8.78
C CYS A 58 -20.30 6.52 -7.83
N ALA A 59 -21.39 5.77 -8.08
CA ALA A 59 -22.56 5.83 -7.22
C ALA A 59 -22.31 5.28 -5.82
N LYS A 60 -21.52 4.20 -5.71
CA LYS A 60 -21.12 3.61 -4.43
C LYS A 60 -20.29 4.61 -3.61
N VAL A 61 -19.25 5.20 -4.19
CA VAL A 61 -18.40 6.23 -3.54
C VAL A 61 -19.23 7.43 -3.07
N GLY A 62 -20.11 7.96 -3.94
CA GLY A 62 -20.95 9.10 -3.58
C GLY A 62 -21.96 8.79 -2.46
N LYS A 63 -22.48 7.56 -2.41
CA LYS A 63 -23.38 7.12 -1.33
C LYS A 63 -22.62 6.92 -0.02
N SER A 64 -21.45 6.28 -0.05
CA SER A 64 -20.68 6.01 1.17
C SER A 64 -20.18 7.29 1.83
N ILE A 65 -19.68 8.28 1.08
CA ILE A 65 -19.29 9.57 1.68
C ILE A 65 -20.49 10.33 2.25
N THR A 66 -21.66 10.25 1.61
CA THR A 66 -22.89 10.83 2.14
C THR A 66 -23.25 10.18 3.48
N LYS A 67 -23.11 8.86 3.60
CA LYS A 67 -23.34 8.12 4.85
C LYS A 67 -22.37 8.58 5.95
N VAL A 68 -21.08 8.69 5.65
CA VAL A 68 -20.07 9.23 6.59
C VAL A 68 -20.50 10.58 7.13
N ASN A 69 -20.86 11.51 6.24
CA ASN A 69 -21.29 12.86 6.61
C ASN A 69 -22.59 12.87 7.45
N VAL A 70 -23.51 11.94 7.20
CA VAL A 70 -24.73 11.80 7.99
C VAL A 70 -24.42 11.30 9.41
N GLU A 71 -23.57 10.27 9.53
CA GLU A 71 -23.18 9.74 10.85
C GLU A 71 -22.36 10.76 11.64
N GLU A 72 -21.48 11.54 10.99
CA GLU A 72 -20.76 12.63 11.65
C GLU A 72 -21.72 13.70 12.19
N ARG A 73 -22.68 14.16 11.38
CA ARG A 73 -23.68 15.15 11.83
C ARG A 73 -24.52 14.63 12.99
N LYS A 74 -24.87 13.35 13.00
CA LYS A 74 -25.58 12.74 14.13
C LYS A 74 -24.75 12.84 15.40
N LEU A 75 -23.48 12.45 15.34
CA LEU A 75 -22.57 12.53 16.49
C LEU A 75 -22.41 13.98 16.99
N ARG A 76 -22.25 14.95 16.10
CA ARG A 76 -22.12 16.37 16.47
C ARG A 76 -23.41 16.97 17.04
N ALA A 77 -24.56 16.41 16.69
CA ALA A 77 -25.86 16.84 17.20
C ALA A 77 -26.31 16.02 18.44
N SER A 78 -25.53 15.02 18.86
CA SER A 78 -25.88 14.19 20.01
C SER A 78 -25.81 15.00 21.30
N PRO A 79 -26.75 14.76 22.23
CA PRO A 79 -26.68 15.32 23.57
C PRO A 79 -25.42 14.89 24.34
N PRO A 80 -24.86 15.74 25.25
CA PRO A 80 -23.67 15.42 26.03
C PRO A 80 -23.77 14.20 26.96
N ASP A 81 -24.99 13.77 27.31
CA ASP A 81 -25.26 12.57 28.10
C ASP A 81 -25.16 11.26 27.28
N VAL A 82 -25.13 11.37 25.95
CA VAL A 82 -25.04 10.23 25.03
C VAL A 82 -23.65 10.14 24.39
N VAL A 83 -23.05 11.27 24.06
CA VAL A 83 -21.72 11.37 23.44
C VAL A 83 -20.93 12.45 24.18
N PRO A 84 -19.63 12.27 24.46
CA PRO A 84 -18.80 13.32 25.03
C PRO A 84 -18.91 14.65 24.26
N PRO A 85 -18.92 15.81 24.95
CA PRO A 85 -18.84 17.11 24.29
C PRO A 85 -17.51 17.23 23.53
N ASP A 86 -17.50 17.96 22.42
CA ASP A 86 -16.28 18.19 21.61
C ASP A 86 -15.56 16.89 21.17
N LEU A 87 -16.35 15.83 20.91
CA LEU A 87 -15.91 14.48 20.53
C LEU A 87 -14.79 14.46 19.46
N PHE A 88 -14.85 15.34 18.46
CA PHE A 88 -13.90 15.32 17.34
C PHE A 88 -12.60 16.07 17.64
N GLU A 89 -12.56 16.74 18.78
CA GLU A 89 -11.49 17.59 19.24
C GLU A 89 -10.77 16.93 20.43
N GLU A 90 -11.53 16.41 21.42
CA GLU A 90 -11.00 15.91 22.69
C GLU A 90 -10.89 14.37 22.76
N ASP A 91 -11.73 13.60 22.05
CA ASP A 91 -11.77 12.13 22.12
C ASP A 91 -11.10 11.42 20.92
N VAL A 92 -10.38 12.17 20.10
CA VAL A 92 -9.62 11.61 18.97
C VAL A 92 -8.60 10.59 19.50
N GLY A 93 -8.66 9.37 18.97
CA GLY A 93 -7.85 8.24 19.41
C GLY A 93 -8.64 7.21 20.22
N HIS A 94 -9.80 7.60 20.79
CA HIS A 94 -10.66 6.76 21.62
C HIS A 94 -11.99 6.38 20.97
N PHE A 95 -12.17 6.65 19.67
CA PHE A 95 -13.45 6.43 18.98
C PHE A 95 -13.96 4.98 19.05
N TRP A 96 -13.13 3.98 19.27
CA TRP A 96 -13.64 2.60 19.41
C TRP A 96 -14.23 2.31 20.79
N GLY A 97 -13.72 2.98 21.83
CA GLY A 97 -14.19 2.87 23.20
C GLY A 97 -15.58 3.47 23.40
N ILE A 98 -15.89 4.52 22.64
CA ILE A 98 -17.21 5.15 22.59
C ILE A 98 -18.11 4.31 21.68
N HIS A 99 -19.28 3.90 22.16
CA HIS A 99 -20.12 2.94 21.44
C HIS A 99 -20.81 3.57 20.21
N GLU A 100 -21.21 4.83 20.36
CA GLU A 100 -21.98 5.64 19.41
C GLU A 100 -21.18 5.92 18.13
N THR A 101 -19.87 6.14 18.27
CA THR A 101 -18.91 6.40 17.19
C THR A 101 -18.63 5.17 16.33
N ARG A 102 -18.95 3.95 16.78
CA ARG A 102 -18.68 2.73 16.00
C ARG A 102 -19.46 2.69 14.68
N THR A 103 -20.64 3.29 14.63
CA THR A 103 -21.41 3.39 13.37
C THR A 103 -20.74 4.33 12.38
N TYR A 104 -20.20 5.45 12.87
CA TYR A 104 -19.38 6.36 12.08
C TYR A 104 -18.09 5.69 11.58
N MET A 105 -17.34 5.00 12.43
CA MET A 105 -16.13 4.27 12.03
C MET A 105 -16.40 3.21 10.95
N ARG A 106 -17.50 2.44 11.10
CA ARG A 106 -17.95 1.48 10.08
C ARG A 106 -18.30 2.16 8.75
N SER A 107 -18.94 3.33 8.79
CA SER A 107 -19.24 4.08 7.56
C SER A 107 -17.97 4.59 6.85
N ARG A 108 -16.90 4.93 7.59
CA ARG A 108 -15.60 5.30 6.99
C ARG A 108 -14.94 4.09 6.31
N PHE A 109 -14.99 2.91 6.93
CA PHE A 109 -14.51 1.67 6.31
C PHE A 109 -15.28 1.35 5.02
N GLU A 110 -16.62 1.46 5.04
CA GLU A 110 -17.44 1.30 3.83
C GLU A 110 -17.08 2.31 2.74
N HIS A 111 -16.68 3.53 3.12
CA HIS A 111 -16.20 4.53 2.16
C HIS A 111 -14.85 4.14 1.55
N PHE A 112 -13.89 3.71 2.36
CA PHE A 112 -12.64 3.12 1.91
C PHE A 112 -12.88 1.97 0.90
N ASP A 113 -13.76 1.02 1.24
CA ASP A 113 -14.08 -0.10 0.36
C ASP A 113 -14.79 0.32 -0.94
N ALA A 114 -15.54 1.42 -0.92
CA ALA A 114 -16.14 1.97 -2.13
C ALA A 114 -15.08 2.61 -3.04
N LEU A 115 -14.11 3.32 -2.47
CA LEU A 115 -13.02 3.95 -3.22
C LEU A 115 -12.21 2.91 -4.00
N ARG A 116 -11.95 1.75 -3.40
CA ARG A 116 -11.20 0.64 -4.03
C ARG A 116 -11.77 0.16 -5.38
N GLU A 117 -13.04 0.42 -5.67
CA GLU A 117 -13.65 0.07 -6.97
C GLU A 117 -13.24 1.03 -8.11
N ILE A 118 -12.64 2.18 -7.80
CA ILE A 118 -12.12 3.14 -8.77
C ILE A 118 -10.59 3.13 -8.67
N LYS A 119 -9.92 2.66 -9.72
CA LYS A 119 -8.46 2.45 -9.76
C LYS A 119 -7.75 3.65 -10.37
N THR A 120 -7.75 4.77 -9.65
CA THR A 120 -7.12 6.03 -10.07
C THR A 120 -6.18 6.54 -8.98
N TYR A 121 -5.28 7.45 -9.35
CA TYR A 121 -4.40 8.12 -8.39
C TYR A 121 -5.16 8.77 -7.24
N GLU A 122 -6.25 9.48 -7.53
CA GLU A 122 -6.98 10.20 -6.49
C GLU A 122 -7.82 9.29 -5.62
N SER A 123 -8.25 8.15 -6.16
CA SER A 123 -8.85 7.12 -5.33
C SER A 123 -7.83 6.52 -4.38
N LEU A 124 -6.60 6.25 -4.83
CA LEU A 124 -5.52 5.75 -3.97
C LEU A 124 -5.16 6.75 -2.87
N LYS A 125 -5.03 8.04 -3.22
CA LYS A 125 -4.84 9.12 -2.23
C LYS A 125 -5.97 9.17 -1.22
N ALA A 126 -7.22 9.21 -1.69
CA ALA A 126 -8.39 9.24 -0.81
C ALA A 126 -8.48 7.99 0.08
N GLN A 127 -8.09 6.82 -0.43
CA GLN A 127 -8.01 5.60 0.37
C GLN A 127 -7.00 5.78 1.51
N LEU A 128 -5.79 6.24 1.20
CA LEU A 128 -4.76 6.47 2.22
C LEU A 128 -5.19 7.53 3.24
N ASP A 129 -5.80 8.62 2.81
CA ASP A 129 -6.30 9.67 3.70
C ASP A 129 -7.37 9.12 4.66
N VAL A 130 -8.30 8.31 4.15
CA VAL A 130 -9.35 7.68 4.97
C VAL A 130 -8.76 6.68 5.96
N THR A 131 -7.81 5.84 5.54
CA THR A 131 -7.21 4.84 6.43
C THR A 131 -6.39 5.49 7.53
N LEU A 132 -5.55 6.48 7.21
CA LEU A 132 -4.77 7.23 8.21
C LEU A 132 -5.66 8.02 9.17
N ASP A 133 -6.75 8.62 8.70
CA ASP A 133 -7.69 9.31 9.60
C ASP A 133 -8.45 8.32 10.49
N MET A 134 -8.81 7.13 9.99
CA MET A 134 -9.38 6.08 10.85
C MET A 134 -8.41 5.63 11.95
N LEU A 135 -7.12 5.53 11.64
CA LEU A 135 -6.07 5.23 12.63
C LEU A 135 -5.91 6.36 13.64
N ARG A 136 -5.95 7.61 13.20
CA ARG A 136 -5.97 8.79 14.09
C ARG A 136 -7.17 8.76 15.05
N LEU A 137 -8.36 8.44 14.56
CA LEU A 137 -9.59 8.36 15.37
C LEU A 137 -9.56 7.18 16.35
N SER A 138 -8.91 6.07 16.00
CA SER A 138 -8.84 4.85 16.79
C SER A 138 -7.43 4.26 16.73
N ARG A 139 -6.54 4.71 17.63
CA ARG A 139 -5.09 4.39 17.58
C ARG A 139 -4.82 2.88 17.57
N GLY A 140 -5.59 2.12 18.37
CA GLY A 140 -5.48 0.65 18.49
C GLY A 140 -5.99 -0.16 17.29
N ASP A 141 -6.50 0.52 16.25
CA ASP A 141 -6.95 -0.09 15.00
C ASP A 141 -7.85 -1.34 15.16
N ASN A 142 -8.95 -1.17 15.89
CA ASN A 142 -9.90 -2.24 16.15
C ASN A 142 -10.64 -2.74 14.89
N MET A 143 -10.53 -2.02 13.78
CA MET A 143 -11.11 -2.40 12.48
C MET A 143 -10.10 -3.05 11.53
N GLY A 144 -8.82 -3.14 11.90
CA GLY A 144 -7.78 -3.77 11.08
C GLY A 144 -7.45 -3.00 9.80
N ILE A 145 -7.66 -1.68 9.77
CA ILE A 145 -7.42 -0.88 8.56
C ILE A 145 -5.92 -0.71 8.26
N ARG A 146 -5.04 -0.88 9.27
CA ARG A 146 -3.58 -0.71 9.12
C ARG A 146 -2.98 -1.62 8.06
N ASP A 147 -3.55 -2.80 7.84
CA ASP A 147 -3.02 -3.81 6.92
C ASP A 147 -3.03 -3.33 5.45
N HIS A 148 -3.85 -2.32 5.14
CA HIS A 148 -3.93 -1.72 3.81
C HIS A 148 -2.91 -0.60 3.59
N VAL A 149 -2.44 0.05 4.65
CA VAL A 149 -1.69 1.31 4.57
C VAL A 149 -0.36 1.16 3.80
N PRO A 150 0.51 0.18 4.09
CA PRO A 150 1.77 0.06 3.37
C PRO A 150 1.59 -0.20 1.88
N GLY A 151 0.62 -1.02 1.49
CA GLY A 151 0.32 -1.29 0.09
C GLY A 151 -0.15 -0.05 -0.67
N LEU A 152 -0.89 0.86 -0.02
CA LEU A 152 -1.29 2.15 -0.59
C LEU A 152 -0.09 3.09 -0.73
N MET A 153 0.73 3.21 0.32
CA MET A 153 1.94 4.04 0.31
C MET A 153 2.91 3.62 -0.80
N LEU A 154 3.15 2.30 -0.97
CA LEU A 154 4.03 1.78 -2.03
C LEU A 154 3.51 2.08 -3.45
N GLN A 155 2.20 2.03 -3.67
CA GLN A 155 1.57 2.42 -4.95
C GLN A 155 1.69 3.92 -5.21
N LEU A 156 1.71 4.73 -4.15
CA LEU A 156 1.88 6.19 -4.20
C LEU A 156 3.35 6.62 -4.16
N HIS A 157 4.30 5.67 -4.22
CA HIS A 157 5.74 5.92 -4.17
C HIS A 157 6.22 6.58 -2.86
N GLN A 158 5.44 6.43 -1.78
CA GLN A 158 5.78 6.85 -0.42
C GLN A 158 6.54 5.74 0.29
N ASP A 159 7.70 5.38 -0.28
CA ASP A 159 8.44 4.17 0.12
C ASP A 159 9.09 4.29 1.50
N GLN A 160 9.57 5.49 1.85
CA GLN A 160 10.15 5.76 3.16
C GLN A 160 9.07 5.72 4.24
N GLU A 161 7.92 6.35 3.97
CA GLU A 161 6.78 6.38 4.88
C GLU A 161 6.20 4.97 5.08
N ALA A 162 6.16 4.13 4.03
CA ALA A 162 5.77 2.74 4.14
C ALA A 162 6.71 1.96 5.09
N TYR A 163 8.03 2.18 4.96
CA TYR A 163 9.01 1.56 5.85
C TYR A 163 8.83 2.02 7.30
N ASP A 164 8.76 3.32 7.52
CA ASP A 164 8.60 3.95 8.83
C ASP A 164 7.32 3.48 9.53
N PHE A 165 6.21 3.43 8.79
CA PHE A 165 4.92 2.94 9.29
C PHE A 165 5.01 1.48 9.73
N ILE A 166 5.56 0.59 8.89
CA ILE A 166 5.73 -0.83 9.24
C ILE A 166 6.63 -0.95 10.47
N LYS A 167 7.77 -0.23 10.48
CA LYS A 167 8.72 -0.27 11.60
C LYS A 167 8.04 0.15 12.90
N TRP A 168 7.27 1.23 12.91
CA TRP A 168 6.58 1.70 14.12
C TRP A 168 5.64 0.64 14.68
N TRP A 169 4.80 0.05 13.83
CA TRP A 169 3.88 -1.01 14.26
C TRP A 169 4.60 -2.27 14.75
N ARG A 170 5.71 -2.63 14.11
CA ARG A 170 6.46 -3.85 14.41
C ARG A 170 7.48 -3.69 15.54
N THR A 171 7.63 -2.48 16.08
CA THR A 171 8.58 -2.20 17.18
C THR A 171 7.91 -1.50 18.34
N THR A 172 7.46 -0.25 18.16
CA THR A 172 6.84 0.55 19.22
C THR A 172 5.49 -0.01 19.64
N ALA A 173 4.60 -0.30 18.69
CA ALA A 173 3.23 -0.78 19.00
C ALA A 173 3.19 -2.21 19.58
N GLU A 174 4.25 -3.00 19.38
CA GLU A 174 4.37 -4.36 19.90
C GLU A 174 4.98 -4.45 21.29
N LYS A 175 5.38 -3.30 21.87
CA LYS A 175 5.79 -3.26 23.27
C LYS A 175 4.64 -3.72 24.15
N ARG A 176 4.91 -4.71 25.01
CA ARG A 176 3.91 -5.30 25.93
C ARG A 176 3.19 -4.27 26.80
N ASN A 177 3.84 -3.16 27.11
CA ASN A 177 3.34 -2.09 27.95
C ASN A 177 2.91 -0.84 27.15
N TYR A 178 2.73 -0.94 25.84
CA TYR A 178 2.21 0.16 25.05
C TYR A 178 0.75 0.43 25.43
N ASP A 179 0.46 1.65 25.88
CA ASP A 179 -0.90 2.06 26.26
C ASP A 179 -1.58 2.77 25.08
N TRP A 180 -2.55 2.09 24.46
CA TRP A 180 -3.36 2.66 23.39
C TRP A 180 -4.28 3.79 23.84
N GLY A 181 -4.53 3.89 25.16
CA GLY A 181 -5.30 4.94 25.80
C GLY A 181 -4.48 6.19 26.12
N ASP A 182 -3.16 6.12 26.09
CA ASP A 182 -2.29 7.27 26.34
C ASP A 182 -2.09 8.07 25.05
N LEU A 183 -2.69 9.26 24.99
CA LEU A 183 -2.58 10.14 23.81
C LEU A 183 -1.22 10.85 23.71
N GLU A 184 -0.48 10.95 24.82
CA GLU A 184 0.86 11.53 24.87
C GLU A 184 1.94 10.49 24.50
N ALA A 185 1.59 9.20 24.50
CA ALA A 185 2.50 8.16 24.04
C ALA A 185 2.87 8.35 22.56
N PRO A 186 4.12 8.04 22.16
CA PRO A 186 4.56 8.20 20.78
C PRO A 186 3.72 7.36 19.82
N TYR A 187 3.18 8.00 18.77
CA TYR A 187 2.27 7.37 17.82
C TYR A 187 2.64 7.72 16.37
N LEU A 188 3.01 6.69 15.59
CA LEU A 188 3.49 6.82 14.20
C LEU A 188 4.60 7.89 14.05
N ASP A 189 5.48 7.96 15.05
CA ASP A 189 6.50 9.01 15.22
C ASP A 189 7.88 8.64 14.65
N ILE A 190 8.00 7.48 14.01
CA ILE A 190 9.21 7.10 13.27
C ILE A 190 9.20 7.83 11.93
N HIS A 191 10.27 8.57 11.64
CA HIS A 191 10.47 9.26 10.37
C HIS A 191 11.90 9.13 9.89
N GLY A 192 12.09 8.73 8.63
CA GLY A 192 13.41 8.62 8.01
C GLY A 192 14.28 7.51 8.61
N ALA A 193 13.67 6.42 9.08
CA ALA A 193 14.44 5.27 9.55
C ALA A 193 15.28 4.67 8.41
N ASP A 194 16.45 4.12 8.75
CA ASP A 194 17.33 3.53 7.75
C ASP A 194 16.70 2.28 7.14
N VAL A 195 16.24 2.38 5.90
CA VAL A 195 15.63 1.28 5.17
C VAL A 195 16.62 0.13 4.91
N PHE A 196 17.92 0.32 5.12
CA PHE A 196 18.95 -0.73 5.03
C PHE A 196 19.39 -1.28 6.40
N GLU A 197 18.75 -0.87 7.50
CA GLU A 197 19.00 -1.47 8.82
C GLU A 197 18.52 -2.94 8.90
N PRO A 198 19.07 -3.74 9.83
CA PRO A 198 18.64 -5.13 10.02
C PRO A 198 17.14 -5.26 10.25
N VAL A 199 16.54 -6.29 9.63
CA VAL A 199 15.07 -6.50 9.62
C VAL A 199 14.60 -7.60 10.58
N ASP A 200 15.43 -8.00 11.54
CA ASP A 200 15.15 -9.09 12.49
C ASP A 200 13.85 -8.87 13.30
N PHE A 201 13.42 -7.62 13.49
CA PHE A 201 12.15 -7.28 14.15
C PHE A 201 10.90 -7.75 13.37
N MET A 202 11.07 -8.13 12.10
CA MET A 202 10.03 -8.72 11.26
C MET A 202 9.94 -10.24 11.43
N ASP A 203 10.99 -10.91 11.91
CA ASP A 203 11.07 -12.37 11.99
C ASP A 203 10.38 -12.89 13.27
N THR A 204 9.04 -12.83 13.27
CA THR A 204 8.22 -13.36 14.36
C THR A 204 7.13 -14.27 13.83
N ARG A 205 6.93 -15.42 14.50
CA ARG A 205 5.91 -16.42 14.14
C ARG A 205 4.49 -15.85 14.18
N PHE A 206 4.21 -14.97 15.14
CA PHE A 206 2.91 -14.28 15.28
C PHE A 206 2.94 -12.87 14.69
N GLY A 207 3.78 -12.65 13.68
CA GLY A 207 3.90 -11.36 13.02
C GLY A 207 2.72 -11.02 12.09
N SER A 208 2.69 -9.79 11.60
CA SER A 208 1.69 -9.34 10.62
C SER A 208 2.10 -9.74 9.20
N LEU A 209 1.42 -10.74 8.63
CA LEU A 209 1.61 -11.16 7.24
C LEU A 209 1.43 -10.01 6.21
N PRO A 210 0.43 -9.10 6.35
CA PRO A 210 0.34 -7.90 5.52
C PRO A 210 1.61 -7.03 5.56
N PHE A 211 2.19 -6.81 6.74
CA PHE A 211 3.40 -6.00 6.88
C PHE A 211 4.64 -6.71 6.35
N THR A 212 4.77 -8.01 6.60
CA THR A 212 5.88 -8.80 6.05
C THR A 212 5.85 -8.78 4.52
N THR A 213 4.69 -9.01 3.90
CA THR A 213 4.55 -9.01 2.43
C THR A 213 4.82 -7.63 1.82
N ALA A 214 4.34 -6.55 2.45
CA ALA A 214 4.66 -5.19 2.02
C ALA A 214 6.16 -4.86 2.16
N MET A 215 6.81 -5.31 3.23
CA MET A 215 8.25 -5.13 3.43
C MET A 215 9.06 -5.88 2.36
N VAL A 216 8.66 -7.11 2.00
CA VAL A 216 9.27 -7.85 0.88
C VAL A 216 9.13 -7.08 -0.43
N LEU A 217 7.93 -6.59 -0.76
CA LEU A 217 7.70 -5.79 -1.96
C LEU A 217 8.60 -4.54 -1.99
N LEU A 218 8.70 -3.82 -0.87
CA LEU A 218 9.59 -2.67 -0.74
C LEU A 218 11.05 -3.05 -1.00
N LYS A 219 11.57 -4.11 -0.37
CA LYS A 219 12.98 -4.54 -0.58
C LYS A 219 13.24 -4.97 -2.01
N ILE A 220 12.30 -5.69 -2.64
CA ILE A 220 12.38 -6.05 -4.06
C ILE A 220 12.39 -4.80 -4.94
N LYS A 221 11.48 -3.85 -4.69
CA LYS A 221 11.42 -2.58 -5.43
C LYS A 221 12.76 -1.84 -5.37
N LEU A 222 13.34 -1.68 -4.19
CA LEU A 222 14.65 -1.04 -4.02
C LEU A 222 15.76 -1.79 -4.76
N GLN A 223 15.76 -3.13 -4.71
CA GLN A 223 16.77 -3.95 -5.39
C GLN A 223 16.67 -3.81 -6.91
N LEU A 224 15.45 -3.83 -7.46
CA LEU A 224 15.19 -3.62 -8.89
C LEU A 224 15.58 -2.20 -9.33
N ASP A 225 15.27 -1.19 -8.53
CA ASP A 225 15.64 0.21 -8.77
C ASP A 225 17.17 0.39 -8.81
N ILE A 226 17.91 -0.20 -7.87
CA ILE A 226 19.38 -0.19 -7.88
C ILE A 226 19.89 -0.86 -9.15
N HIS A 227 19.41 -2.06 -9.49
CA HIS A 227 19.84 -2.77 -10.69
C HIS A 227 19.56 -1.98 -11.97
N ALA A 228 18.41 -1.33 -12.08
CA ALA A 228 18.07 -0.50 -13.23
C ALA A 228 19.05 0.68 -13.37
N MET A 229 19.39 1.35 -12.28
CA MET A 229 20.31 2.51 -12.30
C MET A 229 21.79 2.14 -12.49
N THR A 230 22.22 0.98 -11.99
CA THR A 230 23.65 0.63 -11.96
C THR A 230 24.05 -0.36 -13.05
N ASN A 231 23.09 -1.03 -13.69
CA ASN A 231 23.34 -1.99 -14.76
C ASN A 231 22.31 -1.88 -15.90
N PRO A 232 22.30 -0.76 -16.65
CA PRO A 232 21.38 -0.56 -17.77
C PRO A 232 21.74 -1.38 -19.03
N GLU A 233 22.86 -2.11 -19.01
CA GLU A 233 23.39 -2.84 -20.17
C GLU A 233 22.39 -3.79 -20.86
N PRO A 234 21.53 -4.55 -20.15
CA PRO A 234 20.50 -5.36 -20.81
C PRO A 234 19.55 -4.53 -21.68
N LEU A 235 19.22 -3.29 -21.28
CA LEU A 235 18.37 -2.38 -22.05
C LEU A 235 19.15 -1.70 -23.18
N ARG A 236 20.40 -1.28 -22.93
CA ARG A 236 21.26 -0.66 -23.95
C ARG A 236 21.62 -1.60 -25.10
N ARG A 237 21.57 -2.92 -24.89
CA ARG A 237 21.71 -3.93 -25.96
C ARG A 237 20.49 -3.99 -26.88
N LEU A 238 19.34 -3.52 -26.42
CA LEU A 238 18.06 -3.61 -27.14
C LEU A 238 17.62 -2.26 -27.72
N LEU A 239 18.13 -1.15 -27.19
CA LEU A 239 17.65 0.21 -27.47
C LEU A 239 18.82 1.21 -27.57
N PRO A 240 18.67 2.32 -28.32
CA PRO A 240 19.62 3.44 -28.27
C PRO A 240 19.86 3.90 -26.83
N SER A 241 21.08 4.34 -26.52
CA SER A 241 21.48 4.65 -25.13
C SER A 241 20.60 5.71 -24.50
N GLU A 242 20.20 6.73 -25.26
CA GLU A 242 19.32 7.80 -24.81
C GLU A 242 17.92 7.28 -24.45
N VAL A 243 17.40 6.32 -25.21
CA VAL A 243 16.09 5.69 -24.98
C VAL A 243 16.17 4.74 -23.78
N ALA A 244 17.24 3.96 -23.68
CA ALA A 244 17.48 3.08 -22.54
C ALA A 244 17.62 3.88 -21.24
N ASP A 245 18.36 4.98 -21.26
CA ASP A 245 18.55 5.85 -20.10
C ASP A 245 17.24 6.56 -19.69
N GLN A 246 16.42 7.01 -20.66
CA GLN A 246 15.08 7.53 -20.37
C GLN A 246 14.15 6.48 -19.76
N ILE A 247 14.20 5.25 -20.25
CA ILE A 247 13.42 4.13 -19.69
C ILE A 247 13.88 3.82 -18.27
N VAL A 248 15.19 3.74 -18.02
CA VAL A 248 15.73 3.53 -16.67
C VAL A 248 15.28 4.65 -15.73
N GLN A 249 15.43 5.91 -16.14
CA GLN A 249 14.98 7.06 -15.33
C GLN A 249 13.46 7.08 -15.09
N SER A 250 12.68 6.58 -16.04
CA SER A 250 11.21 6.48 -15.90
C SER A 250 10.75 5.23 -15.13
N ASN A 251 11.62 4.21 -15.04
CA ASN A 251 11.35 2.94 -14.38
C ASN A 251 11.72 2.93 -12.90
N VAL A 252 12.67 3.79 -12.49
CA VAL A 252 13.11 3.88 -11.10
C VAL A 252 12.11 4.72 -10.32
N ARG A 253 11.54 4.11 -9.28
CA ARG A 253 10.34 4.64 -8.63
C ARG A 253 10.59 5.17 -7.23
N SER A 254 11.65 4.73 -6.58
CA SER A 254 11.92 5.08 -5.18
C SER A 254 12.84 6.27 -5.07
N SER A 255 12.38 7.32 -4.38
CA SER A 255 13.21 8.46 -4.00
C SER A 255 14.40 8.04 -3.12
N ILE A 256 14.27 6.95 -2.36
CA ILE A 256 15.34 6.36 -1.55
C ILE A 256 16.56 6.00 -2.40
N ILE A 257 16.35 5.57 -3.66
CA ILE A 257 17.44 5.18 -4.57
C ILE A 257 17.83 6.35 -5.49
N THR A 258 16.87 7.05 -6.10
CA THR A 258 17.16 8.11 -7.09
C THR A 258 17.93 9.29 -6.50
N THR A 259 17.80 9.55 -5.21
CA THR A 259 18.48 10.67 -4.54
C THR A 259 19.86 10.32 -3.99
N ARG A 260 20.35 9.07 -4.14
CA ARG A 260 21.64 8.65 -3.58
C ARG A 260 22.81 9.07 -4.47
N PRO A 261 23.74 9.90 -3.97
CA PRO A 261 24.84 10.44 -4.79
C PRO A 261 25.88 9.38 -5.19
N ASN A 262 26.16 8.42 -4.30
CA ASN A 262 27.23 7.42 -4.48
C ASN A 262 26.68 6.03 -4.85
N LEU A 263 25.51 5.99 -5.50
CA LEU A 263 24.79 4.75 -5.78
C LEU A 263 25.66 3.72 -6.52
N GLN A 264 26.44 4.15 -7.52
CA GLN A 264 27.28 3.25 -8.32
C GLN A 264 28.34 2.53 -7.47
N SER A 265 29.01 3.25 -6.57
CA SER A 265 30.04 2.66 -5.69
C SER A 265 29.43 1.82 -4.55
N GLU A 266 28.23 2.16 -4.09
CA GLU A 266 27.55 1.47 -2.99
C GLU A 266 26.69 0.28 -3.44
N ALA A 267 26.38 0.19 -4.74
CA ALA A 267 25.41 -0.75 -5.31
C ALA A 267 25.59 -2.18 -4.82
N ALA A 268 26.81 -2.71 -4.90
CA ALA A 268 27.11 -4.08 -4.50
C ALA A 268 26.84 -4.35 -3.02
N GLN A 269 27.16 -3.39 -2.14
CA GLN A 269 26.91 -3.49 -0.70
C GLN A 269 25.42 -3.40 -0.39
N LEU A 270 24.70 -2.48 -1.02
CA LEU A 270 23.26 -2.32 -0.83
C LEU A 270 22.50 -3.56 -1.32
N ILE A 271 22.85 -4.08 -2.51
CA ILE A 271 22.27 -5.32 -3.04
C ILE A 271 22.55 -6.50 -2.09
N GLY A 272 23.78 -6.64 -1.60
CA GLY A 272 24.13 -7.70 -0.64
C GLY A 272 23.38 -7.58 0.69
N THR A 273 22.98 -6.36 1.08
CA THR A 273 22.14 -6.11 2.25
C THR A 273 20.68 -6.48 1.99
N LEU A 274 20.14 -6.05 0.85
CA LEU A 274 18.79 -6.39 0.43
C LEU A 274 18.60 -7.90 0.23
N ASP A 275 19.59 -8.61 -0.32
CA ASP A 275 19.56 -10.06 -0.47
C ASP A 275 19.41 -10.76 0.89
N ARG A 276 20.16 -10.32 1.91
CA ARG A 276 20.04 -10.85 3.28
C ARG A 276 18.68 -10.55 3.89
N HIS A 277 18.19 -9.32 3.71
CA HIS A 277 16.87 -8.93 4.21
C HIS A 277 15.76 -9.75 3.57
N LEU A 278 15.81 -9.96 2.26
CA LEU A 278 14.85 -10.76 1.53
C LEU A 278 14.87 -12.22 2.00
N ASP A 279 16.05 -12.83 2.20
CA ASP A 279 16.13 -14.20 2.73
C ASP A 279 15.43 -14.31 4.12
N VAL A 280 15.60 -13.33 5.02
CA VAL A 280 14.89 -13.28 6.31
C VAL A 280 13.38 -13.10 6.12
N LEU A 281 12.96 -12.11 5.34
CA LEU A 281 11.56 -11.74 5.18
C LEU A 281 10.74 -12.81 4.44
N PHE A 282 11.32 -13.45 3.41
CA PHE A 282 10.68 -14.57 2.71
C PHE A 282 10.43 -15.75 3.66
N SER A 283 11.43 -16.10 4.48
CA SER A 283 11.32 -17.14 5.50
C SER A 283 10.32 -16.79 6.60
N ALA A 284 10.30 -15.54 7.06
CA ALA A 284 9.33 -15.07 8.05
C ALA A 284 7.89 -15.18 7.53
N ALA A 285 7.64 -14.72 6.30
CA ALA A 285 6.32 -14.84 5.67
C ALA A 285 5.91 -16.29 5.42
N LYS A 286 6.84 -17.16 4.99
CA LYS A 286 6.59 -18.61 4.84
C LYS A 286 6.28 -19.27 6.19
N THR A 287 6.89 -18.81 7.27
CA THR A 287 6.60 -19.29 8.63
C THR A 287 5.23 -18.82 9.12
N GLN A 288 4.84 -17.59 8.78
CA GLN A 288 3.52 -17.03 9.10
C GLN A 288 2.42 -17.73 8.29
N ASN A 289 2.67 -17.97 7.00
CA ASN A 289 1.75 -18.60 6.06
C ASN A 289 2.53 -19.26 4.91
N ASP A 290 2.54 -20.60 4.88
CA ASP A 290 3.35 -21.38 3.93
C ASP A 290 2.85 -21.32 2.47
N GLN A 291 1.65 -20.76 2.26
CA GLN A 291 0.99 -20.69 0.96
C GLN A 291 1.13 -19.31 0.29
N ILE A 292 1.53 -18.27 1.02
CA ILE A 292 1.45 -16.87 0.55
C ILE A 292 2.21 -16.63 -0.75
N TRP A 293 3.43 -17.16 -0.88
CA TRP A 293 4.28 -16.91 -2.04
C TRP A 293 3.81 -17.67 -3.28
N THR A 294 3.44 -18.94 -3.12
CA THR A 294 2.84 -19.73 -4.20
C THR A 294 1.55 -19.08 -4.67
N LEU A 295 0.69 -18.66 -3.74
CA LEU A 295 -0.57 -18.01 -4.06
C LEU A 295 -0.36 -16.66 -4.76
N LEU A 296 0.61 -15.86 -4.34
CA LEU A 296 0.95 -14.58 -4.98
C LEU A 296 1.32 -14.76 -6.46
N VAL A 297 2.12 -15.78 -6.78
CA VAL A 297 2.60 -16.04 -8.14
C VAL A 297 1.47 -16.47 -9.08
N ASP A 298 0.50 -17.23 -8.55
CA ASP A 298 -0.64 -17.76 -9.30
C ASP A 298 -1.93 -16.92 -9.10
N TRP A 299 -1.82 -15.77 -8.45
CA TRP A 299 -2.97 -14.98 -8.04
C TRP A 299 -3.77 -14.46 -9.22
N ASP A 300 -5.06 -14.78 -9.23
CA ASP A 300 -6.04 -14.21 -10.13
C ASP A 300 -7.24 -13.71 -9.31
N PRO A 301 -7.40 -12.39 -9.10
CA PRO A 301 -8.48 -11.88 -8.26
C PRO A 301 -9.87 -12.23 -8.79
N ALA A 302 -10.03 -12.50 -10.10
CA ALA A 302 -11.32 -12.90 -10.68
C ALA A 302 -11.73 -14.33 -10.30
N LYS A 303 -10.77 -15.18 -9.89
CA LYS A 303 -11.02 -16.58 -9.48
C LYS A 303 -11.29 -16.73 -7.99
N HIS A 304 -11.15 -15.67 -7.21
CA HIS A 304 -11.26 -15.74 -5.76
C HIS A 304 -12.39 -14.85 -5.23
N LYS A 305 -12.87 -15.18 -4.03
CA LYS A 305 -13.82 -14.36 -3.28
C LYS A 305 -13.16 -13.92 -1.98
N LEU A 306 -13.48 -12.71 -1.54
CA LEU A 306 -13.08 -12.23 -0.21
C LEU A 306 -13.59 -13.22 0.84
N PRO A 307 -12.71 -13.72 1.73
CA PRO A 307 -13.12 -14.62 2.80
C PRO A 307 -13.98 -13.88 3.82
N MET A 308 -14.98 -14.56 4.38
CA MET A 308 -15.80 -14.00 5.47
C MET A 308 -15.07 -14.02 6.82
N ALA A 309 -14.17 -14.96 7.00
CA ALA A 309 -13.34 -15.14 8.18
C ALA A 309 -12.05 -15.88 7.78
N TYR A 310 -11.04 -15.79 8.63
CA TYR A 310 -9.78 -16.50 8.46
C TYR A 310 -9.22 -16.94 9.82
N MET A 311 -8.24 -17.83 9.80
CA MET A 311 -7.37 -18.10 10.94
C MET A 311 -5.94 -17.74 10.54
N MET A 312 -5.10 -17.32 11.50
CA MET A 312 -3.69 -17.05 11.22
C MET A 312 -3.02 -18.29 10.61
N GLY A 313 -2.29 -18.09 9.51
CA GLY A 313 -1.67 -19.12 8.70
C GLY A 313 -2.58 -19.84 7.71
N SER A 314 -3.87 -19.50 7.63
CA SER A 314 -4.80 -20.19 6.71
C SER A 314 -4.74 -19.65 5.27
N MET A 315 -5.25 -20.42 4.32
CA MET A 315 -5.41 -19.99 2.93
C MET A 315 -6.29 -18.72 2.82
N GLU A 316 -7.29 -18.59 3.68
CA GLU A 316 -8.18 -17.42 3.73
C GLU A 316 -7.42 -16.17 4.16
N GLU A 317 -6.48 -16.29 5.11
CA GLU A 317 -5.60 -15.17 5.48
C GLU A 317 -4.76 -14.72 4.27
N ALA A 318 -4.11 -15.67 3.58
CA ALA A 318 -3.30 -15.36 2.41
C ALA A 318 -4.14 -14.67 1.31
N LYS A 319 -5.35 -15.16 1.04
CA LYS A 319 -6.30 -14.50 0.12
C LYS A 319 -6.64 -13.09 0.56
N LEU A 320 -6.92 -12.88 1.85
CA LEU A 320 -7.23 -11.56 2.39
C LEU A 320 -6.07 -10.57 2.17
N VAL A 321 -4.83 -10.99 2.47
CA VAL A 321 -3.62 -10.20 2.23
C VAL A 321 -3.46 -9.84 0.76
N LEU A 322 -3.69 -10.79 -0.15
CA LEU A 322 -3.57 -10.52 -1.60
C LEU A 322 -4.70 -9.64 -2.13
N PHE A 323 -5.93 -9.76 -1.62
CA PHE A 323 -6.99 -8.80 -1.94
C PHE A 323 -6.64 -7.37 -1.49
N ALA A 324 -5.90 -7.23 -0.40
CA ALA A 324 -5.47 -5.94 0.12
C ALA A 324 -4.26 -5.36 -0.63
N SER A 325 -3.31 -6.20 -1.06
CA SER A 325 -1.98 -5.75 -1.48
C SER A 325 -1.59 -6.05 -2.93
N PHE A 326 -2.30 -6.93 -3.65
CA PHE A 326 -1.88 -7.38 -4.99
C PHE A 326 -1.76 -6.25 -6.02
N ASP A 327 -2.59 -5.21 -5.92
CA ASP A 327 -2.45 -4.04 -6.78
C ASP A 327 -1.09 -3.37 -6.62
N ALA A 328 -0.53 -3.32 -5.40
CA ALA A 328 0.82 -2.80 -5.16
C ALA A 328 1.90 -3.65 -5.84
N TRP A 329 1.77 -4.98 -5.83
CA TRP A 329 2.71 -5.87 -6.52
C TRP A 329 2.74 -5.65 -8.03
N LYS A 330 1.60 -5.37 -8.66
CA LYS A 330 1.54 -5.05 -10.10
C LYS A 330 2.24 -3.73 -10.43
N THR A 331 2.26 -2.77 -9.50
CA THR A 331 2.97 -1.51 -9.71
C THR A 331 4.50 -1.64 -9.65
N VAL A 332 5.05 -2.81 -9.32
CA VAL A 332 6.50 -3.03 -9.32
C VAL A 332 6.83 -4.11 -10.37
N PRO A 333 7.14 -3.70 -11.63
CA PRO A 333 7.47 -4.65 -12.69
C PRO A 333 8.62 -5.56 -12.27
N GLY A 334 8.49 -6.86 -12.53
CA GLY A 334 9.48 -7.86 -12.16
C GLY A 334 9.39 -8.36 -10.70
N ALA A 335 8.59 -7.74 -9.82
CA ALA A 335 8.52 -8.18 -8.42
C ALA A 335 8.00 -9.61 -8.25
N ILE A 336 6.93 -9.97 -8.96
CA ILE A 336 6.38 -11.33 -8.95
C ILE A 336 7.39 -12.34 -9.52
N GLU A 337 8.21 -11.95 -10.49
CA GLU A 337 9.26 -12.81 -11.04
C GLU A 337 10.37 -13.09 -10.03
N VAL A 338 10.72 -12.11 -9.18
CA VAL A 338 11.68 -12.31 -8.09
C VAL A 338 11.15 -13.34 -7.10
N VAL A 339 9.86 -13.26 -6.71
CA VAL A 339 9.20 -14.26 -5.87
C VAL A 339 9.21 -15.64 -6.53
N ARG A 340 8.90 -15.71 -7.83
CA ARG A 340 8.93 -16.98 -8.60
C ARG A 340 10.34 -17.58 -8.66
N ALA A 341 11.38 -16.75 -8.81
CA ALA A 341 12.77 -17.19 -8.79
C ALA A 341 13.17 -17.71 -7.41
N TRP A 342 12.73 -17.05 -6.34
CA TRP A 342 12.96 -17.51 -4.97
C TRP A 342 12.31 -18.88 -4.71
N LEU A 343 11.05 -19.09 -5.11
CA LEU A 343 10.37 -20.39 -4.98
C LEU A 343 11.12 -21.52 -5.71
N ARG A 344 11.64 -21.25 -6.92
CA ARG A 344 12.44 -22.23 -7.67
C ARG A 344 13.80 -22.56 -7.04
N SER A 345 14.31 -21.68 -6.18
CA SER A 345 15.60 -21.91 -5.51
C SER A 345 15.54 -23.00 -4.42
N GLY A 346 14.34 -23.46 -4.04
CA GLY A 346 14.14 -24.51 -3.05
C GLY A 346 14.44 -24.09 -1.61
N LYS A 347 14.55 -22.78 -1.35
CA LYS A 347 14.71 -22.20 -0.02
C LYS A 347 13.40 -22.19 0.78
#